data_AF-A0A6N6S7F7-F1
#
_entry.id   AF-A0A6N6S7F7-F1
#
_cell.length_a   1.000
_cell.length_b   1.000
_cell.length_c   1.000
_cell.angle_alpha   90.00
_cell.angle_beta   90.00
_cell.angle_gamma   90.00
#
_symmetry.space_group_name_H-M   'P 1'
#
loop_
_entity.id
_entity.type
_entity.pdbx_description
1 polymer ?
#
loop_
_entity_poly.entity_id
_entity_poly.type
_entity_poly.pdbx_seq_one_letter_code
_entity_poly.pdbx_strand_id
1 'polypeptide(L)'
;MRNKNMFVIFLFALIFFGSNNQANGIEGSISLPKAHFIADVPYHCQISGLSCGPAALEMLYDFWGEDIDQMAITDVARTSLIGTYTWDMVRAGFFSHLSRGQGRFFPHAAPRAGYPERPLGYVSFAYSSDTFWWPDLKALIAHDIPVVLFMKFAPDDEAYDDATAHYRVIVGYDEEEEVVYFLDPWNRDLKKETSPDGTVTWSMADFENAWNYTGYGTSLPYWGAVMMPWTVAIHTTGEKTAGSVLEVTAEITYPCPQPFDCSAYYTFNAIAEITLPPKMSLLEGTSSIDIGHLQAGESVTVTWMVKLDEDSSGSSIGVKATGLVSGAVPEINRGGEHKNVEKNKEADEDYGKKSHKICYPAYDYTDEIGVEKSIEL
;
A
#
# COMPACT_ATOMS: atom_id res chain seq x y z
N MET A 1 -4.62 -72.94 46.27
CA MET A 1 -3.51 -72.23 45.58
C MET A 1 -3.68 -72.34 44.08
N ARG A 2 -4.17 -71.28 43.42
CA ARG A 2 -4.05 -71.12 41.97
C ARG A 2 -4.33 -69.65 41.61
N ASN A 3 -3.25 -68.92 41.34
CA ASN A 3 -3.26 -67.55 40.83
C ASN A 3 -3.99 -67.51 39.49
N LYS A 4 -4.85 -66.51 39.30
CA LYS A 4 -5.32 -66.07 37.99
C LYS A 4 -4.70 -64.71 37.71
N ASN A 5 -3.81 -64.71 36.73
CA ASN A 5 -3.21 -63.51 36.14
C ASN A 5 -4.32 -62.62 35.56
N MET A 6 -4.37 -61.38 36.03
CA MET A 6 -5.23 -60.33 35.49
C MET A 6 -4.43 -59.58 34.43
N PHE A 7 -4.75 -59.84 33.16
CA PHE A 7 -4.26 -59.07 32.02
C PHE A 7 -5.02 -57.73 32.00
N VAL A 8 -4.31 -56.63 32.21
CA VAL A 8 -4.83 -55.27 32.04
C VAL A 8 -4.57 -54.86 30.59
N ILE A 9 -5.63 -54.73 29.80
CA ILE A 9 -5.59 -54.16 28.45
C ILE A 9 -5.83 -52.66 28.59
N PHE A 10 -4.81 -51.85 28.30
CA PHE A 10 -4.95 -50.40 28.13
C PHE A 10 -5.62 -50.11 26.78
N LEU A 11 -6.83 -49.57 26.81
CA LEU A 11 -7.51 -49.04 25.62
C LEU A 11 -7.10 -47.56 25.48
N PHE A 12 -6.26 -47.24 24.50
CA PHE A 12 -6.00 -45.86 24.09
C PHE A 12 -7.19 -45.37 23.25
N ALA A 13 -7.96 -44.42 23.79
CA ALA A 13 -8.94 -43.66 23.03
C ALA A 13 -8.21 -42.56 22.25
N LEU A 14 -8.04 -42.76 20.94
CA LEU A 14 -7.64 -41.72 20.00
C LEU A 14 -8.85 -40.78 19.79
N ILE A 15 -8.81 -39.61 20.42
CA ILE A 15 -9.72 -38.51 20.12
C ILE A 15 -9.18 -37.84 18.86
N PHE A 16 -9.78 -38.17 17.72
CA PHE A 16 -9.63 -37.36 16.51
C PHE A 16 -10.38 -36.04 16.74
N PHE A 17 -9.63 -34.96 16.97
CA PHE A 17 -10.14 -33.61 16.73
C PHE A 17 -10.25 -33.44 15.21
N GLY A 18 -11.41 -33.80 14.67
CA GLY A 18 -11.80 -33.39 13.34
C GLY A 18 -12.11 -31.91 13.37
N SER A 19 -11.19 -31.09 12.86
CA SER A 19 -11.46 -29.70 12.52
C SER A 19 -12.48 -29.69 11.38
N ASN A 20 -13.75 -29.55 11.72
CA ASN A 20 -14.79 -29.18 10.76
C ASN A 20 -14.53 -27.72 10.36
N ASN A 21 -13.64 -27.52 9.39
CA ASN A 21 -13.64 -26.32 8.55
C ASN A 21 -14.88 -26.41 7.65
N GLN A 22 -16.04 -26.11 8.23
CA GLN A 22 -17.19 -25.72 7.44
C GLN A 22 -17.02 -24.23 7.18
N ALA A 23 -16.46 -23.94 6.01
CA ALA A 23 -16.57 -22.63 5.39
C ALA A 23 -18.06 -22.29 5.31
N ASN A 24 -18.52 -21.42 6.22
CA ASN A 24 -19.79 -20.74 6.07
C ASN A 24 -19.60 -19.73 4.93
N GLY A 25 -19.75 -20.22 3.70
CA GLY A 25 -20.01 -19.37 2.56
C GLY A 25 -21.34 -18.66 2.79
N ILE A 26 -21.27 -17.40 3.20
CA ILE A 26 -22.38 -16.48 3.00
C ILE A 26 -22.30 -16.06 1.53
N GLU A 27 -22.93 -16.87 0.66
CA GLU A 27 -23.37 -16.41 -0.66
C GLU A 27 -24.46 -15.36 -0.45
N GLY A 28 -24.02 -14.11 -0.34
CA GLY A 28 -24.78 -12.97 -0.82
C GLY A 28 -23.83 -12.20 -1.72
N SER A 29 -23.82 -12.48 -3.03
CA SER A 29 -23.10 -11.61 -3.95
C SER A 29 -23.84 -10.27 -3.92
N ILE A 30 -23.38 -9.35 -3.08
CA ILE A 30 -23.75 -7.95 -3.19
C ILE A 30 -23.27 -7.55 -4.58
N SER A 31 -24.22 -7.37 -5.50
CA SER A 31 -23.89 -6.86 -6.83
C SER A 31 -23.22 -5.51 -6.65
N LEU A 32 -22.00 -5.35 -7.14
CA LEU A 32 -21.31 -4.06 -7.13
C LEU A 32 -22.19 -2.98 -7.78
N PRO A 33 -22.12 -1.73 -7.32
CA PRO A 33 -22.87 -0.64 -7.94
C PRO A 33 -22.52 -0.52 -9.44
N LYS A 34 -23.45 0.02 -10.22
CA LYS A 34 -23.23 0.27 -11.66
C LYS A 34 -22.37 1.51 -11.92
N ALA A 35 -22.39 2.45 -10.99
CA ALA A 35 -21.53 3.63 -11.01
C ALA A 35 -21.05 3.87 -9.59
N HIS A 36 -19.77 4.24 -9.45
CA HIS A 36 -19.19 4.62 -8.17
C HIS A 36 -18.11 5.66 -8.43
N PHE A 37 -18.02 6.64 -7.54
CA PHE A 37 -16.97 7.64 -7.56
C PHE A 37 -16.50 7.83 -6.12
N ILE A 38 -15.22 7.57 -5.87
CA ILE A 38 -14.61 7.76 -4.56
C ILE A 38 -14.52 9.27 -4.34
N ALA A 39 -15.34 9.77 -3.43
CA ALA A 39 -15.30 11.17 -3.05
C ALA A 39 -13.97 11.50 -2.35
N ASP A 40 -13.57 12.77 -2.45
CA ASP A 40 -12.51 13.36 -1.64
C ASP A 40 -11.10 12.74 -1.79
N VAL A 41 -10.82 12.01 -2.88
CA VAL A 41 -9.43 11.70 -3.24
C VAL A 41 -8.73 13.01 -3.61
N PRO A 42 -7.71 13.46 -2.85
CA PRO A 42 -7.08 14.74 -3.09
C PRO A 42 -6.35 14.77 -4.43
N TYR A 43 -6.42 15.89 -5.12
CA TYR A 43 -5.72 16.08 -6.38
C TYR A 43 -4.37 16.76 -6.18
N HIS A 44 -3.32 16.12 -6.69
CA HIS A 44 -1.95 16.64 -6.69
C HIS A 44 -1.38 16.66 -8.11
N CYS A 45 -0.99 17.86 -8.55
CA CYS A 45 -0.33 18.05 -9.84
C CYS A 45 1.15 17.63 -9.74
N GLN A 46 1.68 16.99 -10.77
CA GLN A 46 3.10 16.65 -10.82
C GLN A 46 3.98 17.92 -10.86
N ILE A 47 5.00 17.97 -10.01
CA ILE A 47 5.93 19.11 -9.89
C ILE A 47 6.96 19.17 -11.02
N SER A 48 7.11 18.08 -11.79
CA SER A 48 8.03 17.98 -12.92
C SER A 48 7.44 17.11 -14.02
N GLY A 49 8.01 17.16 -15.23
CA GLY A 49 7.60 16.28 -16.35
C GLY A 49 7.86 14.79 -16.13
N LEU A 50 8.47 14.39 -15.00
CA LEU A 50 8.88 13.01 -14.70
C LEU A 50 8.28 12.49 -13.38
N SER A 51 7.47 13.30 -12.68
CA SER A 51 6.97 12.98 -11.34
C SER A 51 5.50 12.55 -11.31
N CYS A 52 4.96 12.01 -12.41
CA CYS A 52 3.59 11.48 -12.43
C CYS A 52 3.40 10.33 -11.44
N GLY A 53 4.40 9.46 -11.28
CA GLY A 53 4.40 8.41 -10.25
C GLY A 53 4.35 9.00 -8.83
N PRO A 54 5.33 9.82 -8.42
CA PRO A 54 5.31 10.50 -7.13
C PRO A 54 4.03 11.28 -6.84
N ALA A 55 3.47 11.99 -7.82
CA ALA A 55 2.19 12.68 -7.68
C ALA A 55 1.02 11.72 -7.45
N ALA A 56 0.99 10.59 -8.17
CA ALA A 56 -0.02 9.55 -7.95
C ALA A 56 0.07 8.92 -6.56
N LEU A 57 1.29 8.77 -6.01
CA LEU A 57 1.49 8.32 -4.63
C LEU A 57 1.04 9.35 -3.60
N GLU A 58 1.34 10.63 -3.82
CA GLU A 58 0.89 11.74 -2.96
C GLU A 58 -0.64 11.75 -2.84
N MET A 59 -1.37 11.60 -3.96
CA MET A 59 -2.84 11.47 -3.95
C MET A 59 -3.34 10.30 -3.09
N LEU A 60 -2.68 9.14 -3.14
CA LEU A 60 -3.03 7.99 -2.30
C LEU A 60 -2.68 8.23 -0.82
N TYR A 61 -1.52 8.84 -0.54
CA TYR A 61 -1.08 9.08 0.83
C TYR A 61 -1.95 10.11 1.54
N ASP A 62 -2.30 11.19 0.85
CA ASP A 62 -3.18 12.25 1.35
C ASP A 62 -4.61 11.72 1.56
N PHE A 63 -5.12 10.87 0.64
CA PHE A 63 -6.42 10.22 0.82
C PHE A 63 -6.49 9.37 2.10
N TRP A 64 -5.42 8.64 2.44
CA TRP A 64 -5.41 7.75 3.61
C TRP A 64 -4.91 8.38 4.91
N GLY A 65 -4.27 9.55 4.84
CA GLY A 65 -3.61 10.13 6.00
C GLY A 65 -3.00 11.49 5.75
N GLU A 66 -1.73 11.52 5.36
CA GLU A 66 -0.91 12.73 5.36
C GLU A 66 -0.53 13.14 3.95
N ASP A 67 -0.59 14.44 3.69
CA ASP A 67 -0.04 15.08 2.49
C ASP A 67 1.50 15.06 2.54
N ILE A 68 2.10 14.00 1.99
CA ILE A 68 3.56 13.80 1.97
C ILE A 68 4.17 14.52 0.77
N ASP A 69 5.12 15.42 1.02
CA ASP A 69 5.82 16.21 -0.01
C ASP A 69 6.26 15.36 -1.22
N GLN A 70 5.70 15.66 -2.40
CA GLN A 70 6.06 15.01 -3.66
C GLN A 70 7.56 14.95 -3.93
N MET A 71 8.36 15.94 -3.50
CA MET A 71 9.82 15.91 -3.65
C MET A 71 10.46 14.79 -2.82
N ALA A 72 9.97 14.55 -1.61
CA ALA A 72 10.40 13.46 -0.76
C ALA A 72 10.05 12.12 -1.38
N ILE A 73 8.81 11.96 -1.87
CA ILE A 73 8.35 10.75 -2.57
C ILE A 73 9.20 10.48 -3.81
N THR A 74 9.51 11.52 -4.59
CA THR A 74 10.32 11.42 -5.81
C THR A 74 11.68 10.77 -5.53
N ASP A 75 12.35 11.16 -4.44
CA ASP A 75 13.64 10.61 -4.07
C ASP A 75 13.55 9.25 -3.36
N VAL A 76 12.47 8.98 -2.62
CA VAL A 76 12.26 7.64 -2.07
C VAL A 76 12.00 6.62 -3.19
N ALA A 77 11.14 6.97 -4.15
CA ALA A 77 10.82 6.18 -5.33
C ALA A 77 11.94 6.17 -6.39
N ARG A 78 13.13 6.71 -6.07
CA ARG A 78 14.29 6.73 -6.98
C ARG A 78 13.96 7.22 -8.39
N THR A 79 13.09 8.22 -8.50
CA THR A 79 12.68 8.79 -9.79
C THR A 79 13.90 9.32 -10.54
N SER A 80 13.88 9.13 -11.86
CA SER A 80 15.03 9.41 -12.73
C SER A 80 14.59 10.10 -14.04
N LEU A 81 15.52 10.27 -14.98
CA LEU A 81 15.25 10.92 -16.26
C LEU A 81 14.31 10.10 -17.18
N ILE A 82 14.06 8.84 -16.85
CA ILE A 82 13.10 7.98 -17.55
C ILE A 82 11.79 7.78 -16.76
N GLY A 83 11.61 8.53 -15.67
CA GLY A 83 10.47 8.39 -14.76
C GLY A 83 10.77 7.46 -13.57
N THR A 84 9.70 6.86 -13.05
CA THR A 84 9.69 6.01 -11.85
C THR A 84 9.34 4.59 -12.24
N TYR A 85 10.09 3.61 -11.72
CA TYR A 85 9.80 2.20 -11.97
C TYR A 85 8.68 1.70 -11.06
N THR A 86 7.88 0.74 -11.53
CA THR A 86 6.74 0.20 -10.77
C THR A 86 7.11 -0.45 -9.43
N TRP A 87 8.24 -1.16 -9.32
CA TRP A 87 8.70 -1.68 -8.03
C TRP A 87 9.12 -0.56 -7.07
N ASP A 88 9.58 0.56 -7.59
CA ASP A 88 9.96 1.72 -6.78
C ASP A 88 8.73 2.45 -6.25
N MET A 89 7.62 2.43 -7.00
CA MET A 89 6.32 2.88 -6.52
C MET A 89 5.88 2.09 -5.28
N VAL A 90 5.92 0.75 -5.36
CA VAL A 90 5.56 -0.14 -4.23
C VAL A 90 6.52 0.06 -3.06
N ARG A 91 7.82 0.12 -3.34
CA ARG A 91 8.85 0.36 -2.32
C ARG A 91 8.64 1.68 -1.57
N ALA A 92 8.24 2.73 -2.28
CA ALA A 92 7.99 4.04 -1.69
C ALA A 92 6.81 4.03 -0.71
N GLY A 93 5.80 3.19 -0.96
CA GLY A 93 4.71 2.99 0.00
C GLY A 93 5.17 2.31 1.29
N PHE A 94 6.05 1.31 1.22
CA PHE A 94 6.61 0.67 2.43
C PHE A 94 7.60 1.55 3.20
N PHE A 95 8.05 2.70 2.67
CA PHE A 95 9.12 3.48 3.26
C PHE A 95 8.79 3.99 4.68
N SER A 96 9.68 3.70 5.62
CA SER A 96 9.50 4.00 7.04
C SER A 96 10.74 4.65 7.66
N HIS A 97 10.63 5.00 8.94
CA HIS A 97 11.70 5.56 9.77
C HIS A 97 12.97 4.68 9.85
N LEU A 98 12.88 3.40 9.48
CA LEU A 98 14.02 2.48 9.40
C LEU A 98 14.85 2.64 8.12
N SER A 99 14.32 3.38 7.14
CA SER A 99 14.91 3.53 5.80
C SER A 99 15.30 4.97 5.49
N ARG A 100 16.21 5.10 4.52
CA ARG A 100 16.65 6.38 3.96
C ARG A 100 16.40 6.42 2.46
N GLY A 101 15.95 7.57 1.94
CA GLY A 101 15.76 7.82 0.52
C GLY A 101 17.06 7.63 -0.28
N GLN A 102 16.99 6.84 -1.35
CA GLN A 102 18.14 6.50 -2.19
C GLN A 102 18.23 7.35 -3.47
N GLY A 103 17.13 8.00 -3.86
CA GLY A 103 17.06 8.93 -4.98
C GLY A 103 17.87 10.21 -4.76
N ARG A 104 18.10 10.92 -5.86
CA ARG A 104 18.94 12.13 -5.94
C ARG A 104 18.38 13.15 -6.95
N PHE A 105 17.09 13.06 -7.25
CA PHE A 105 16.39 14.03 -8.10
C PHE A 105 16.19 15.34 -7.34
N PHE A 106 15.77 15.27 -6.07
CA PHE A 106 15.64 16.41 -5.15
C PHE A 106 16.46 16.19 -3.87
N PRO A 107 17.81 16.16 -3.95
CA PRO A 107 18.68 15.65 -2.89
C PRO A 107 18.58 16.41 -1.55
N HIS A 108 18.01 17.61 -1.54
CA HIS A 108 17.76 18.40 -0.34
C HIS A 108 16.45 18.04 0.37
N ALA A 109 15.50 17.42 -0.34
CA ALA A 109 14.23 16.93 0.19
C ALA A 109 14.28 15.44 0.56
N ALA A 110 15.30 14.69 0.10
CA ALA A 110 15.45 13.26 0.38
C ALA A 110 15.41 12.93 1.89
N PRO A 111 14.38 12.19 2.36
CA PRO A 111 14.26 11.86 3.78
C PRO A 111 15.34 10.89 4.26
N ARG A 112 15.72 11.01 5.53
CA ARG A 112 16.77 10.18 6.15
C ARG A 112 16.25 9.04 7.02
N ALA A 113 15.01 9.13 7.46
CA ALA A 113 14.36 8.19 8.36
C ALA A 113 12.84 8.36 8.20
N GLY A 114 12.26 7.72 7.19
CA GLY A 114 10.82 7.82 6.90
C GLY A 114 10.42 9.18 6.33
N TYR A 115 9.17 9.30 5.89
CA TYR A 115 8.65 10.61 5.49
C TYR A 115 8.50 11.49 6.72
N PRO A 116 8.84 12.79 6.65
CA PRO A 116 8.68 13.71 7.79
C PRO A 116 7.26 13.73 8.36
N GLU A 117 6.26 13.66 7.48
CA GLU A 117 4.84 13.68 7.80
C GLU A 117 4.37 12.32 8.30
N ARG A 118 4.99 11.23 7.81
CA ARG A 118 4.62 9.86 8.16
C ARG A 118 5.83 8.95 8.38
N PRO A 119 6.19 8.64 9.65
CA PRO A 119 7.33 7.79 9.96
C PRO A 119 7.07 6.28 9.75
N LEU A 120 5.82 5.86 9.58
CA LEU A 120 5.43 4.48 9.30
C LEU A 120 5.13 4.29 7.82
N GLY A 121 5.56 3.17 7.24
CA GLY A 121 5.16 2.81 5.89
C GLY A 121 3.69 2.42 5.79
N TYR A 122 3.17 2.48 4.57
CA TYR A 122 1.89 1.91 4.17
C TYR A 122 2.05 0.45 3.78
N VAL A 123 0.97 -0.32 3.92
CA VAL A 123 0.81 -1.57 3.18
C VAL A 123 0.78 -1.24 1.70
N SER A 124 1.59 -1.92 0.90
CA SER A 124 1.71 -1.62 -0.53
C SER A 124 1.66 -2.90 -1.35
N PHE A 125 0.72 -2.99 -2.27
CA PHE A 125 0.56 -4.14 -3.15
C PHE A 125 0.54 -3.69 -4.61
N ALA A 126 1.13 -4.50 -5.48
CA ALA A 126 0.99 -4.34 -6.92
C ALA A 126 0.51 -5.65 -7.55
N TYR A 127 -0.24 -5.51 -8.63
CA TYR A 127 -0.74 -6.61 -9.42
C TYR A 127 -0.66 -6.22 -10.91
N SER A 128 -0.35 -7.20 -11.74
CA SER A 128 -0.31 -7.09 -13.20
C SER A 128 -0.70 -8.42 -13.79
N SER A 129 -1.35 -8.42 -14.95
CA SER A 129 -1.88 -9.62 -15.58
C SER A 129 -1.87 -9.49 -17.09
N ASP A 130 -1.83 -10.61 -17.82
CA ASP A 130 -2.07 -10.60 -19.27
C ASP A 130 -3.55 -10.40 -19.62
N THR A 131 -4.43 -10.51 -18.63
CA THR A 131 -5.88 -10.36 -18.80
C THR A 131 -6.36 -9.09 -18.13
N PHE A 132 -7.23 -8.36 -18.81
CA PHE A 132 -7.89 -7.19 -18.28
C PHE A 132 -8.77 -7.57 -17.07
N TRP A 133 -8.38 -7.13 -15.87
CA TRP A 133 -8.98 -7.54 -14.59
C TRP A 133 -10.02 -6.53 -14.08
N TRP A 134 -10.91 -6.07 -14.96
CA TRP A 134 -11.95 -5.09 -14.61
C TRP A 134 -12.80 -5.43 -13.40
N PRO A 135 -13.30 -6.68 -13.21
CA PRO A 135 -14.18 -6.96 -12.09
C PRO A 135 -13.51 -6.71 -10.74
N ASP A 136 -12.23 -7.04 -10.61
CA ASP A 136 -11.47 -6.84 -9.38
C ASP A 136 -11.12 -5.36 -9.18
N LEU A 137 -10.77 -4.64 -10.25
CA LEU A 137 -10.55 -3.18 -10.18
C LEU A 137 -11.82 -2.44 -9.76
N LYS A 138 -12.96 -2.82 -10.34
CA LYS A 138 -14.28 -2.29 -10.00
C LYS A 138 -14.62 -2.54 -8.54
N ALA A 139 -14.28 -3.73 -8.01
CA ALA A 139 -14.49 -4.06 -6.61
C ALA A 139 -13.66 -3.17 -5.68
N LEU A 140 -12.38 -2.95 -6.00
CA LEU A 140 -11.51 -2.02 -5.25
C LEU A 140 -12.13 -0.62 -5.18
N ILE A 141 -12.55 -0.08 -6.33
CA ILE A 141 -13.13 1.26 -6.41
C ILE A 141 -14.44 1.34 -5.62
N ALA A 142 -15.31 0.33 -5.74
CA ALA A 142 -16.57 0.26 -5.00
C ALA A 142 -16.40 0.12 -3.47
N HIS A 143 -15.20 -0.22 -3.00
CA HIS A 143 -14.81 -0.26 -1.59
C HIS A 143 -14.01 0.98 -1.16
N ASP A 144 -14.08 2.06 -1.94
CA ASP A 144 -13.37 3.31 -1.69
C ASP A 144 -11.84 3.14 -1.59
N ILE A 145 -11.29 2.23 -2.41
CA ILE A 145 -9.84 2.02 -2.54
C ILE A 145 -9.38 2.60 -3.89
N PRO A 146 -8.76 3.79 -3.91
CA PRO A 146 -8.16 4.33 -5.13
C PRO A 146 -6.96 3.48 -5.56
N VAL A 147 -6.76 3.34 -6.87
CA VAL A 147 -5.70 2.49 -7.44
C VAL A 147 -4.82 3.31 -8.38
N VAL A 148 -3.51 3.24 -8.17
CA VAL A 148 -2.53 3.79 -9.11
C VAL A 148 -2.39 2.84 -10.28
N LEU A 149 -2.57 3.34 -11.49
CA LEU A 149 -2.44 2.58 -12.73
C LEU A 149 -1.20 3.04 -13.50
N PHE A 150 -0.53 2.09 -14.14
CA PHE A 150 0.55 2.36 -15.09
C PHE A 150 0.08 2.06 -16.50
N MET A 151 0.00 3.07 -17.34
CA MET A 151 -0.67 3.02 -18.63
C MET A 151 -0.01 3.96 -19.64
N LYS A 152 -0.47 3.91 -20.90
CA LYS A 152 -0.11 4.92 -21.89
C LYS A 152 -0.71 6.28 -21.53
N PHE A 153 -0.02 7.34 -21.92
CA PHE A 153 -0.48 8.72 -21.79
C PHE A 153 -1.75 8.92 -22.60
N ALA A 154 -1.77 8.54 -23.88
CA ALA A 154 -2.98 8.49 -24.70
C ALA A 154 -3.29 7.07 -25.21
N PRO A 155 -4.56 6.72 -25.45
CA PRO A 155 -4.93 5.41 -25.99
C PRO A 155 -4.34 5.13 -27.38
N ASP A 156 -4.18 6.18 -28.20
CA ASP A 156 -3.65 6.10 -29.56
C ASP A 156 -2.14 6.18 -29.66
N ASP A 157 -1.44 6.33 -28.52
CA ASP A 157 0.02 6.33 -28.51
C ASP A 157 0.56 4.94 -28.88
N GLU A 158 1.47 4.90 -29.86
CA GLU A 158 2.17 3.68 -30.21
C GLU A 158 3.12 3.31 -29.06
N ALA A 159 2.95 2.10 -28.52
CA ALA A 159 3.65 1.60 -27.34
C ALA A 159 5.18 1.41 -27.52
N TYR A 160 5.75 1.87 -28.64
CA TYR A 160 7.13 1.58 -29.00
C TYR A 160 8.16 2.54 -28.40
N ASP A 161 7.71 3.63 -27.77
CA ASP A 161 8.60 4.57 -27.07
C ASP A 161 8.11 4.77 -25.63
N ASP A 162 9.00 4.57 -24.67
CA ASP A 162 8.74 4.76 -23.23
C ASP A 162 8.40 6.22 -22.88
N ALA A 163 8.52 7.13 -23.85
CA ALA A 163 8.03 8.51 -23.81
C ALA A 163 6.50 8.65 -23.66
N THR A 164 5.76 7.54 -23.70
CA THR A 164 4.30 7.50 -23.58
C THR A 164 3.81 6.93 -22.24
N ALA A 165 4.71 6.49 -21.36
CA ALA A 165 4.33 5.93 -20.06
C ALA A 165 3.77 7.01 -19.11
N HIS A 166 2.68 6.71 -18.41
CA HIS A 166 2.07 7.63 -17.44
C HIS A 166 1.41 6.91 -16.26
N TYR A 167 1.48 7.53 -15.10
CA TYR A 167 0.75 7.09 -13.90
C TYR A 167 -0.48 7.95 -13.68
N ARG A 168 -1.61 7.29 -13.38
CA ARG A 168 -2.88 7.93 -13.00
C ARG A 168 -3.48 7.22 -11.81
N VAL A 169 -4.37 7.89 -11.07
CA VAL A 169 -5.18 7.26 -10.03
C VAL A 169 -6.60 7.10 -10.55
N ILE A 170 -7.09 5.86 -10.63
CA ILE A 170 -8.51 5.64 -10.95
C ILE A 170 -9.34 5.79 -9.68
N VAL A 171 -10.41 6.57 -9.78
CA VAL A 171 -11.28 6.95 -8.65
C VAL A 171 -12.75 6.68 -8.91
N GLY A 172 -13.12 6.21 -10.09
CA GLY A 172 -14.52 5.92 -10.36
C GLY A 172 -14.81 5.29 -11.71
N TYR A 173 -16.07 4.91 -11.88
CA TYR A 173 -16.63 4.40 -13.11
C TYR A 173 -18.12 4.65 -13.21
N ASP A 174 -18.64 4.60 -14.42
CA ASP A 174 -20.07 4.56 -14.73
C ASP A 174 -20.30 3.57 -15.87
N GLU A 175 -20.93 2.43 -15.56
CA GLU A 175 -21.23 1.39 -16.55
C GLU A 175 -22.36 1.75 -17.49
N GLU A 176 -23.27 2.65 -17.11
CA GLU A 176 -24.36 3.06 -17.99
C GLU A 176 -23.86 4.04 -19.06
N GLU A 177 -22.89 4.88 -18.69
CA GLU A 177 -22.21 5.80 -19.61
C GLU A 177 -20.96 5.18 -20.28
N GLU A 178 -20.57 3.96 -19.89
CA GLU A 178 -19.37 3.24 -20.35
C GLU A 178 -18.06 4.05 -20.17
N VAL A 179 -17.90 4.70 -19.01
CA VAL A 179 -16.74 5.55 -18.70
C VAL A 179 -16.05 5.20 -17.39
N VAL A 180 -14.80 5.62 -17.28
CA VAL A 180 -14.00 5.62 -16.05
C VAL A 180 -13.47 7.02 -15.74
N TYR A 181 -13.24 7.28 -14.46
CA TYR A 181 -12.76 8.57 -13.95
C TYR A 181 -11.38 8.41 -13.31
N PHE A 182 -10.44 9.26 -13.71
CA PHE A 182 -9.09 9.32 -13.18
C PHE A 182 -8.80 10.68 -12.57
N LEU A 183 -7.90 10.72 -11.59
CA LEU A 183 -7.10 11.90 -11.32
C LEU A 183 -5.80 11.81 -12.13
N ASP A 184 -5.60 12.78 -13.04
CA ASP A 184 -4.41 12.85 -13.89
C ASP A 184 -3.43 13.94 -13.37
N PRO A 185 -2.26 13.55 -12.85
CA PRO A 185 -1.33 14.49 -12.24
C PRO A 185 -0.69 15.47 -13.25
N TRP A 186 -0.76 15.21 -14.56
CA TRP A 186 -0.10 16.06 -15.56
C TRP A 186 -0.84 17.39 -15.79
N ASN A 187 -2.15 17.43 -15.55
CA ASN A 187 -3.01 18.60 -15.78
C ASN A 187 -2.95 19.17 -17.22
N ARG A 188 -2.51 18.36 -18.20
CA ARG A 188 -2.45 18.72 -19.63
C ARG A 188 -2.72 17.51 -20.50
N ASP A 189 -3.86 16.83 -20.30
CA ASP A 189 -4.34 15.95 -21.35
C ASP A 189 -4.65 16.82 -22.58
N LEU A 190 -3.77 16.80 -23.59
CA LEU A 190 -3.82 17.72 -24.72
C LEU A 190 -5.03 17.48 -25.63
N LYS A 191 -5.75 16.36 -25.43
CA LYS A 191 -6.90 15.95 -26.26
C LYS A 191 -8.20 15.87 -25.46
N LYS A 192 -8.17 15.84 -24.12
CA LYS A 192 -9.36 15.77 -23.26
C LYS A 192 -9.30 16.86 -22.17
N GLU A 193 -10.42 17.54 -21.92
CA GLU A 193 -10.46 18.57 -20.88
C GLU A 193 -10.24 17.93 -19.50
N THR A 194 -9.15 18.31 -18.83
CA THR A 194 -8.96 18.03 -17.40
C THR A 194 -9.80 19.01 -16.59
N SER A 195 -10.68 18.48 -15.75
CA SER A 195 -11.47 19.30 -14.83
C SER A 195 -10.56 20.05 -13.85
N PRO A 196 -10.99 21.18 -13.26
CA PRO A 196 -10.18 21.95 -12.32
C PRO A 196 -9.72 21.15 -11.09
N ASP A 197 -10.41 20.07 -10.75
CA ASP A 197 -10.09 19.11 -9.69
C ASP A 197 -9.16 17.97 -10.16
N GLY A 198 -8.59 18.07 -11.36
CA GLY A 198 -7.71 17.05 -11.94
C GLY A 198 -8.42 15.84 -12.53
N THR A 199 -9.75 15.79 -12.48
CA THR A 199 -10.51 14.65 -12.98
C THR A 199 -10.50 14.60 -14.51
N VAL A 200 -10.25 13.42 -15.07
CA VAL A 200 -10.33 13.13 -16.50
C VAL A 200 -11.25 11.92 -16.72
N THR A 201 -12.15 12.02 -17.69
CA THR A 201 -13.11 10.96 -18.03
C THR A 201 -12.74 10.30 -19.35
N TRP A 202 -12.57 8.97 -19.35
CA TRP A 202 -12.32 8.19 -20.56
C TRP A 202 -13.40 7.15 -20.79
N SER A 203 -13.65 6.82 -22.06
CA SER A 203 -14.46 5.64 -22.38
C SER A 203 -13.75 4.38 -21.90
N MET A 204 -14.54 3.35 -21.60
CA MET A 204 -14.04 2.04 -21.19
C MET A 204 -13.06 1.48 -22.25
N ALA A 205 -13.40 1.57 -23.53
CA ALA A 205 -12.53 1.12 -24.62
C ALA A 205 -11.17 1.84 -24.68
N ASP A 206 -11.15 3.16 -24.49
CA ASP A 206 -9.91 3.94 -24.44
C ASP A 206 -9.04 3.52 -23.24
N PHE A 207 -9.68 3.33 -22.09
CA PHE A 207 -9.03 2.90 -20.87
C PHE A 207 -8.37 1.52 -21.02
N GLU A 208 -9.11 0.51 -21.48
CA GLU A 208 -8.58 -0.84 -21.66
C GLU A 208 -7.38 -0.85 -22.62
N ASN A 209 -7.48 -0.14 -23.75
CA ASN A 209 -6.40 -0.06 -24.74
C ASN A 209 -5.13 0.63 -24.18
N ALA A 210 -5.29 1.69 -23.40
CA ALA A 210 -4.16 2.39 -22.81
C ALA A 210 -3.54 1.64 -21.62
N TRP A 211 -4.34 0.94 -20.83
CA TRP A 211 -3.87 0.19 -19.67
C TRP A 211 -3.31 -1.19 -20.04
N ASN A 212 -3.61 -1.68 -21.24
CA ASN A 212 -2.87 -2.75 -21.89
C ASN A 212 -1.47 -2.27 -22.31
N TYR A 213 -0.64 -1.99 -21.32
CA TYR A 213 0.68 -1.39 -21.48
C TYR A 213 1.68 -2.12 -20.60
N THR A 214 2.80 -2.49 -21.20
CA THR A 214 4.01 -2.95 -20.52
C THR A 214 5.08 -1.90 -20.67
N GLY A 215 5.81 -1.64 -19.59
CA GLY A 215 6.87 -0.64 -19.57
C GLY A 215 7.83 -0.89 -18.42
N TYR A 216 8.50 0.17 -17.96
CA TYR A 216 9.54 0.06 -16.95
C TYR A 216 9.08 -0.57 -15.64
N GLY A 217 9.52 -1.81 -15.48
CA GLY A 217 9.47 -2.56 -14.24
C GLY A 217 8.28 -3.49 -14.06
N THR A 218 7.48 -3.66 -15.09
CA THR A 218 6.47 -4.72 -15.16
C THR A 218 6.66 -5.54 -16.43
N SER A 219 6.57 -6.87 -16.29
CA SER A 219 6.64 -7.80 -17.43
C SER A 219 5.28 -8.12 -18.03
N LEU A 220 4.18 -7.74 -17.35
CA LEU A 220 2.80 -7.99 -17.75
C LEU A 220 2.02 -6.66 -17.81
N PRO A 221 1.00 -6.56 -18.69
CA PRO A 221 0.17 -5.37 -18.79
C PRO A 221 -0.78 -5.23 -17.59
N TYR A 222 -1.67 -4.23 -17.67
CA TYR A 222 -2.69 -3.95 -16.66
C TYR A 222 -2.10 -3.84 -15.25
N TRP A 223 -0.97 -3.13 -15.13
CA TRP A 223 -0.33 -2.94 -13.84
C TRP A 223 -1.13 -1.94 -13.00
N GLY A 224 -1.46 -2.32 -11.77
CA GLY A 224 -2.09 -1.46 -10.78
C GLY A 224 -1.49 -1.69 -9.39
N ALA A 225 -1.48 -0.66 -8.57
CA ALA A 225 -1.02 -0.73 -7.19
C ALA A 225 -1.91 0.05 -6.23
N VAL A 226 -1.93 -0.42 -4.99
CA VAL A 226 -2.61 0.23 -3.87
C VAL A 226 -1.62 0.44 -2.74
N MET A 227 -1.81 1.55 -2.02
CA MET A 227 -1.13 1.84 -0.77
C MET A 227 -2.20 2.22 0.24
N MET A 228 -2.19 1.58 1.41
CA MET A 228 -3.16 1.82 2.46
C MET A 228 -2.58 1.51 3.84
N PRO A 229 -3.07 2.14 4.92
CA PRO A 229 -2.65 1.80 6.26
C PRO A 229 -3.22 0.45 6.69
N TRP A 230 -2.77 -0.05 7.84
CA TRP A 230 -3.52 -1.09 8.55
C TRP A 230 -4.88 -0.56 9.00
N THR A 231 -5.81 -1.45 9.29
CA THR A 231 -7.08 -1.08 9.92
C THR A 231 -7.03 -1.40 11.40
N VAL A 232 -7.41 -0.45 12.25
CA VAL A 232 -7.55 -0.63 13.70
C VAL A 232 -8.91 -0.09 14.11
N ALA A 233 -9.79 -0.99 14.55
CA ALA A 233 -11.06 -0.61 15.17
C ALA A 233 -10.93 -0.75 16.69
N ILE A 234 -11.14 0.35 17.40
CA ILE A 234 -11.03 0.40 18.86
C ILE A 234 -12.43 0.38 19.47
N HIS A 235 -12.65 -0.54 20.40
CA HIS A 235 -13.89 -0.71 21.13
C HIS A 235 -13.64 -0.60 22.63
N THR A 236 -14.58 0.01 23.35
CA THR A 236 -14.48 0.15 24.80
C THR A 236 -15.74 -0.37 25.49
N THR A 237 -15.56 -1.22 26.50
CA THR A 237 -16.66 -1.80 27.28
C THR A 237 -16.45 -1.54 28.76
N GLY A 238 -17.48 -1.07 29.47
CA GLY A 238 -17.43 -0.76 30.90
C GLY A 238 -17.98 0.62 31.24
N GLU A 239 -18.00 0.95 32.53
CA GLU A 239 -18.40 2.28 32.98
C GLU A 239 -17.26 3.29 32.76
N LYS A 240 -17.60 4.49 32.29
CA LYS A 240 -16.63 5.59 32.08
C LYS A 240 -16.54 6.53 33.29
N THR A 241 -16.63 5.97 34.49
CA THR A 241 -16.66 6.73 35.76
C THR A 241 -15.33 6.61 36.48
N ALA A 242 -14.93 7.65 37.22
CA ALA A 242 -13.70 7.62 38.00
C ALA A 242 -13.70 6.44 38.99
N GLY A 243 -12.62 5.67 39.00
CA GLY A 243 -12.42 4.47 39.81
C GLY A 243 -12.88 3.17 39.15
N SER A 244 -13.52 3.22 37.97
CA SER A 244 -13.92 2.02 37.22
C SER A 244 -12.75 1.40 36.44
N VAL A 245 -13.03 0.23 35.87
CA VAL A 245 -12.17 -0.42 34.89
C VAL A 245 -12.90 -0.44 33.55
N LEU A 246 -12.20 0.03 32.53
CA LEU A 246 -12.62 0.04 31.14
C LEU A 246 -11.84 -1.05 30.39
N GLU A 247 -12.55 -1.96 29.74
CA GLU A 247 -11.95 -2.89 28.79
C GLU A 247 -11.78 -2.17 27.45
N VAL A 248 -10.56 -2.14 26.94
CA VAL A 248 -10.22 -1.58 25.63
C VAL A 248 -9.79 -2.71 24.72
N THR A 249 -10.56 -2.94 23.67
CA THR A 249 -10.29 -3.99 22.68
C THR A 249 -9.97 -3.34 21.34
N ALA A 250 -8.90 -3.79 20.69
CA ALA A 250 -8.54 -3.37 19.35
C ALA A 250 -8.62 -4.56 18.39
N GLU A 251 -9.42 -4.43 17.33
CA GLU A 251 -9.43 -5.33 16.19
C GLU A 251 -8.48 -4.77 15.13
N ILE A 252 -7.42 -5.51 14.86
CA ILE A 252 -6.29 -5.09 14.03
C ILE A 252 -6.29 -5.97 12.78
N THR A 253 -6.33 -5.35 11.61
CA THR A 253 -6.28 -6.05 10.32
C THR A 253 -5.08 -5.58 9.52
N TYR A 254 -4.29 -6.54 9.04
CA TYR A 254 -3.30 -6.30 7.99
C TYR A 254 -4.01 -6.52 6.65
N PRO A 255 -4.41 -5.47 5.91
CA PRO A 255 -5.31 -5.63 4.77
C PRO A 255 -4.66 -6.39 3.61
N CYS A 256 -5.50 -7.06 2.82
CA CYS A 256 -5.14 -7.57 1.50
C CYS A 256 -6.39 -7.68 0.62
N PRO A 257 -6.76 -6.61 -0.07
CA PRO A 257 -7.89 -6.67 -0.98
C PRO A 257 -7.53 -7.55 -2.19
N GLN A 258 -8.53 -8.14 -2.85
CA GLN A 258 -8.32 -8.81 -4.13
C GLN A 258 -8.06 -7.74 -5.22
N PRO A 259 -7.25 -8.03 -6.25
CA PRO A 259 -6.68 -9.33 -6.64
C PRO A 259 -5.25 -9.57 -6.15
N PHE A 260 -4.78 -8.85 -5.14
CA PHE A 260 -3.39 -8.92 -4.71
C PHE A 260 -3.06 -10.28 -4.05
N ASP A 261 -1.87 -10.82 -4.31
CA ASP A 261 -1.42 -12.08 -3.74
C ASP A 261 -1.05 -11.90 -2.26
N CYS A 262 -2.02 -12.13 -1.39
CA CYS A 262 -1.84 -12.02 0.05
C CYS A 262 -0.75 -12.93 0.59
N SER A 263 -0.50 -14.08 -0.04
CA SER A 263 0.48 -15.06 0.42
C SER A 263 1.93 -14.58 0.26
N ALA A 264 2.17 -13.66 -0.68
CA ALA A 264 3.48 -13.06 -0.93
C ALA A 264 3.89 -12.02 0.13
N TYR A 265 2.95 -11.57 0.98
CA TYR A 265 3.19 -10.50 1.94
C TYR A 265 2.81 -10.92 3.36
N TYR A 266 3.81 -10.99 4.22
CA TYR A 266 3.62 -11.16 5.66
C TYR A 266 4.44 -10.12 6.41
N THR A 267 4.01 -9.82 7.63
CA THR A 267 4.80 -9.04 8.58
C THR A 267 5.39 -9.95 9.66
N PHE A 268 6.51 -9.51 10.21
CA PHE A 268 7.13 -10.13 11.38
C PHE A 268 7.36 -9.08 12.46
N ASN A 269 7.51 -9.52 13.70
CA ASN A 269 7.55 -8.64 14.88
C ASN A 269 6.34 -7.68 14.90
N ALA A 270 5.17 -8.20 14.58
CA ALA A 270 3.93 -7.44 14.65
C ALA A 270 3.60 -7.15 16.12
N ILE A 271 3.26 -5.90 16.44
CA ILE A 271 3.03 -5.43 17.80
C ILE A 271 1.80 -4.52 17.81
N ALA A 272 1.02 -4.59 18.90
CA ALA A 272 0.02 -3.60 19.25
C ALA A 272 0.43 -2.86 20.52
N GLU A 273 0.39 -1.53 20.50
CA GLU A 273 0.72 -0.66 21.62
C GLU A 273 -0.45 0.28 21.95
N ILE A 274 -0.85 0.30 23.23
CA ILE A 274 -1.85 1.26 23.73
C ILE A 274 -1.16 2.48 24.35
N THR A 275 -1.60 3.67 23.96
CA THR A 275 -1.21 4.95 24.56
C THR A 275 -2.38 5.49 25.37
N LEU A 276 -2.14 5.71 26.66
CA LEU A 276 -3.14 6.18 27.61
C LEU A 276 -2.90 7.65 27.99
N PRO A 277 -3.97 8.44 28.18
CA PRO A 277 -3.86 9.79 28.72
C PRO A 277 -3.46 9.76 30.21
N PRO A 278 -2.94 10.87 30.79
CA PRO A 278 -2.40 10.89 32.16
C PRO A 278 -3.34 10.44 33.29
N LYS A 279 -4.65 10.40 33.06
CA LYS A 279 -5.70 10.02 34.03
C LYS A 279 -6.10 8.55 33.96
N MET A 280 -5.35 7.76 33.20
CA MET A 280 -5.61 6.35 32.99
C MET A 280 -4.32 5.57 33.18
N SER A 281 -4.46 4.38 33.74
CA SER A 281 -3.35 3.45 33.86
C SER A 281 -3.80 2.05 33.49
N LEU A 282 -2.88 1.22 33.02
CA LEU A 282 -3.17 -0.21 32.89
C LEU A 282 -3.40 -0.80 34.28
N LEU A 283 -4.45 -1.60 34.41
CA LEU A 283 -4.73 -2.36 35.62
C LEU A 283 -3.69 -3.45 35.82
N GLU A 284 -3.31 -4.12 34.72
CA GLU A 284 -2.31 -5.17 34.67
C GLU A 284 -1.67 -5.25 33.27
N GLY A 285 -0.55 -5.97 33.16
CA GLY A 285 0.14 -6.20 31.89
C GLY A 285 1.05 -5.05 31.44
N THR A 286 1.32 -5.03 30.13
CA THR A 286 2.17 -4.05 29.45
C THR A 286 1.37 -3.28 28.42
N SER A 287 1.82 -2.06 28.09
CA SER A 287 1.20 -1.27 27.01
C SER A 287 1.37 -1.91 25.64
N SER A 288 2.44 -2.68 25.46
CA SER A 288 2.74 -3.40 24.23
C SER A 288 2.34 -4.87 24.34
N ILE A 289 1.69 -5.40 23.31
CA ILE A 289 1.34 -6.81 23.12
C ILE A 289 2.05 -7.30 21.85
N ASP A 290 2.81 -8.40 21.96
CA ASP A 290 3.46 -9.05 20.84
C ASP A 290 2.45 -9.93 20.08
N ILE A 291 2.22 -9.61 18.82
CA ILE A 291 1.38 -10.39 17.89
C ILE A 291 2.25 -11.42 17.14
N GLY A 292 3.55 -11.18 17.01
CA GLY A 292 4.49 -12.03 16.30
C GLY A 292 4.40 -11.86 14.79
N HIS A 293 3.52 -12.62 14.14
CA HIS A 293 3.38 -12.62 12.68
C HIS A 293 1.94 -12.40 12.25
N LEU A 294 1.76 -11.68 11.15
CA LEU A 294 0.48 -11.51 10.47
C LEU A 294 0.68 -11.63 8.97
N GLN A 295 -0.03 -12.56 8.34
CA GLN A 295 -0.16 -12.64 6.90
C GLN A 295 -1.09 -11.52 6.41
N ALA A 296 -0.86 -10.98 5.21
CA ALA A 296 -1.79 -10.04 4.61
C ALA A 296 -3.18 -10.70 4.47
N GLY A 297 -4.24 -9.96 4.82
CA GLY A 297 -5.62 -10.43 4.93
C GLY A 297 -6.01 -10.95 6.32
N GLU A 298 -5.07 -11.17 7.24
CA GLU A 298 -5.38 -11.63 8.60
C GLU A 298 -5.82 -10.49 9.53
N SER A 299 -6.55 -10.86 10.57
CA SER A 299 -6.94 -9.97 11.65
C SER A 299 -6.69 -10.62 13.01
N VAL A 300 -6.39 -9.80 14.01
CA VAL A 300 -6.19 -10.20 15.40
C VAL A 300 -6.90 -9.24 16.33
N THR A 301 -7.38 -9.75 17.45
CA THR A 301 -7.99 -8.94 18.50
C THR A 301 -7.08 -8.94 19.72
N VAL A 302 -6.80 -7.76 20.26
CA VAL A 302 -6.03 -7.57 21.50
C VAL A 302 -6.84 -6.76 22.50
N THR A 303 -6.60 -6.99 23.79
CA THR A 303 -7.40 -6.37 24.86
C THR A 303 -6.51 -5.88 25.99
N TRP A 304 -6.80 -4.68 26.50
CA TRP A 304 -6.22 -4.09 27.70
C TRP A 304 -7.30 -3.77 28.73
N MET A 305 -6.96 -3.96 30.00
CA MET A 305 -7.78 -3.51 31.12
C MET A 305 -7.23 -2.19 31.65
N VAL A 306 -8.00 -1.12 31.50
CA VAL A 306 -7.59 0.25 31.82
C VAL A 306 -8.37 0.75 33.03
N LYS A 307 -7.66 1.17 34.06
CA LYS A 307 -8.25 1.82 35.23
C LYS A 307 -8.41 3.32 34.95
N LEU A 308 -9.60 3.85 35.24
CA LEU A 308 -9.87 5.29 35.18
C LEU A 308 -9.57 5.89 36.56
N ASP A 309 -8.50 6.65 36.69
CA ASP A 309 -8.15 7.26 37.98
C ASP A 309 -9.00 8.50 38.30
N GLU A 310 -9.44 9.21 37.27
CA GLU A 310 -10.28 10.40 37.35
C GLU A 310 -11.31 10.43 36.21
N ASP A 311 -12.17 11.47 36.17
CA ASP A 311 -13.03 11.74 35.02
C ASP A 311 -12.17 11.94 33.76
N SER A 312 -12.47 11.11 32.77
CA SER A 312 -11.76 10.97 31.50
C SER A 312 -12.55 11.48 30.30
N SER A 313 -13.70 12.13 30.53
CA SER A 313 -14.52 12.72 29.48
C SER A 313 -13.69 13.61 28.54
N GLY A 314 -13.74 13.35 27.23
CA GLY A 314 -12.96 14.10 26.23
C GLY A 314 -11.46 13.76 26.19
N SER A 315 -11.04 12.69 26.86
CA SER A 315 -9.70 12.12 26.68
C SER A 315 -9.72 11.09 25.55
N SER A 316 -8.59 10.93 24.86
CA SER A 316 -8.43 9.95 23.79
C SER A 316 -7.52 8.79 24.21
N ILE A 317 -7.92 7.56 23.89
CA ILE A 317 -7.06 6.38 23.97
C ILE A 317 -6.50 6.11 22.57
N GLY A 318 -5.18 6.00 22.46
CA GLY A 318 -4.48 5.66 21.22
C GLY A 318 -4.13 4.18 21.16
N VAL A 319 -4.24 3.58 19.98
CA VAL A 319 -3.70 2.24 19.68
C VAL A 319 -2.87 2.33 18.40
N LYS A 320 -1.61 1.95 18.51
CA LYS A 320 -0.68 1.79 17.40
C LYS A 320 -0.51 0.31 17.09
N ALA A 321 -0.72 -0.09 15.84
CA ALA A 321 -0.46 -1.43 15.35
C ALA A 321 0.57 -1.37 14.24
N THR A 322 1.67 -2.12 14.39
CA THR A 322 2.75 -2.17 13.39
C THR A 322 3.29 -3.57 13.18
N GLY A 323 4.03 -3.74 12.09
CA GLY A 323 4.85 -4.92 11.81
C GLY A 323 5.96 -4.60 10.83
N LEU A 324 6.99 -5.44 10.80
CA LEU A 324 8.12 -5.28 9.88
C LEU A 324 7.88 -6.05 8.59
N VAL A 325 8.25 -5.42 7.47
CA VAL A 325 8.31 -6.04 6.13
C VAL A 325 9.71 -5.91 5.58
N SER A 326 10.13 -6.89 4.76
CA SER A 326 11.43 -6.86 4.09
C SER A 326 11.29 -7.19 2.61
N GLY A 327 12.17 -6.63 1.80
CA GLY A 327 12.22 -6.90 0.37
C GLY A 327 13.50 -6.36 -0.26
N ALA A 328 13.52 -6.31 -1.59
CA ALA A 328 14.63 -5.76 -2.36
C ALA A 328 14.11 -5.05 -3.60
N VAL A 329 14.87 -4.05 -4.06
CA VAL A 329 14.64 -3.39 -5.35
C VAL A 329 15.88 -3.52 -6.23
N PRO A 330 15.74 -3.66 -7.56
CA PRO A 330 16.86 -3.85 -8.46
C PRO A 330 17.66 -2.55 -8.70
N GLU A 331 18.81 -2.69 -9.36
CA GLU A 331 19.57 -1.57 -9.91
C GLU A 331 18.80 -0.97 -11.09
N ILE A 332 18.74 0.36 -11.18
CA ILE A 332 18.08 1.06 -12.28
C ILE A 332 18.99 2.09 -12.94
N ASN A 333 18.89 2.23 -14.26
CA ASN A 333 19.63 3.23 -15.02
C ASN A 333 18.92 4.59 -14.91
N ARG A 334 19.64 5.63 -14.49
CA ARG A 334 19.12 6.99 -14.31
C ARG A 334 19.13 7.83 -15.58
N GLY A 335 19.93 7.44 -16.58
CA GLY A 335 20.25 8.25 -17.75
C GLY A 335 19.43 7.95 -19.00
N GLY A 336 18.59 6.90 -18.99
CA GLY A 336 18.03 6.31 -20.20
C GLY A 336 19.12 5.69 -21.09
N GLU A 337 18.84 4.58 -21.75
CA GLU A 337 19.68 4.17 -22.86
C GLU A 337 19.31 5.03 -24.08
N HIS A 338 20.08 6.09 -24.37
CA HIS A 338 20.10 6.59 -25.73
C HIS A 338 20.70 5.50 -26.63
N LYS A 339 19.85 4.63 -27.19
CA LYS A 339 20.20 3.83 -28.35
C LYS A 339 20.36 4.79 -29.53
N ASN A 340 21.52 5.43 -29.62
CA ASN A 340 21.98 6.03 -30.85
C ASN A 340 22.13 4.88 -31.85
N VAL A 341 21.13 4.73 -32.72
CA VAL A 341 21.26 3.98 -33.96
C VAL A 341 22.47 4.56 -34.70
N GLU A 342 23.54 3.77 -34.77
CA GLU A 342 24.80 4.15 -35.38
C GLU A 342 24.58 4.64 -36.82
N LYS A 343 24.67 5.95 -37.01
CA LYS A 343 25.22 6.53 -38.24
C LYS A 343 26.72 6.74 -38.02
N ASN A 344 27.48 5.78 -38.52
CA ASN A 344 28.77 5.93 -39.18
C ASN A 344 29.90 6.76 -38.54
N LYS A 345 31.03 6.02 -38.38
CA LYS A 345 32.43 6.35 -38.69
C LYS A 345 33.30 6.96 -37.60
N GLU A 346 34.29 6.13 -37.21
CA GLU A 346 35.71 6.46 -37.12
C GLU A 346 36.07 7.86 -36.62
N ALA A 347 36.28 7.98 -35.31
CA ALA A 347 37.37 8.75 -34.73
C ALA A 347 37.47 8.43 -33.22
N ASP A 348 38.70 8.51 -32.72
CA ASP A 348 39.11 8.56 -31.30
C ASP A 348 39.28 7.23 -30.56
N GLU A 349 40.43 6.62 -30.87
CA GLU A 349 41.33 6.10 -29.84
C GLU A 349 41.57 7.15 -28.73
N ASP A 350 41.73 6.68 -27.50
CA ASP A 350 42.12 7.44 -26.29
C ASP A 350 41.02 8.25 -25.58
N TYR A 351 40.23 7.58 -24.72
CA TYR A 351 39.93 8.11 -23.39
C TYR A 351 39.55 6.97 -22.44
N GLY A 352 40.52 6.54 -21.63
CA GLY A 352 40.25 5.85 -20.37
C GLY A 352 39.49 6.76 -19.41
N LYS A 353 38.17 6.81 -19.53
CA LYS A 353 37.27 7.31 -18.48
C LYS A 353 36.31 6.20 -18.13
N LYS A 354 36.44 5.69 -16.90
CA LYS A 354 35.41 4.87 -16.23
C LYS A 354 34.08 5.61 -16.39
N SER A 355 33.22 5.16 -17.32
CA SER A 355 31.83 5.60 -17.32
C SER A 355 31.28 5.21 -15.96
N HIS A 356 31.10 6.21 -15.09
CA HIS A 356 30.32 6.01 -13.89
C HIS A 356 28.92 5.74 -14.42
N LYS A 357 28.51 4.48 -14.47
CA LYS A 357 27.13 4.12 -14.76
C LYS A 357 26.27 5.01 -13.88
N ILE A 358 25.47 5.87 -14.49
CA ILE A 358 24.55 6.76 -13.79
C ILE A 358 23.38 5.87 -13.38
N CYS A 359 23.54 5.05 -12.35
CA CYS A 359 22.51 4.14 -11.85
C CYS A 359 22.15 4.44 -10.40
N TYR A 360 20.94 4.07 -9.99
CA TYR A 360 20.65 3.83 -8.58
C TYR A 360 20.90 2.34 -8.30
N PRO A 361 21.71 1.99 -7.29
CA PRO A 361 22.06 0.60 -7.03
C PRO A 361 20.85 -0.19 -6.55
N ALA A 362 20.91 -1.51 -6.75
CA ALA A 362 20.02 -2.44 -6.04
C ALA A 362 20.26 -2.33 -4.53
N TYR A 363 19.22 -2.53 -3.74
CA TYR A 363 19.35 -2.63 -2.29
C TYR A 363 18.20 -3.41 -1.67
N ASP A 364 18.51 -4.06 -0.56
CA ASP A 364 17.54 -4.70 0.33
C ASP A 364 17.01 -3.66 1.33
N TYR A 365 15.81 -3.89 1.82
CA TYR A 365 15.18 -3.04 2.83
C TYR A 365 14.42 -3.85 3.86
N THR A 366 14.30 -3.25 5.04
CA THR A 366 13.36 -3.64 6.08
C THR A 366 12.70 -2.36 6.59
N ASP A 367 11.38 -2.35 6.65
CA ASP A 367 10.60 -1.19 7.04
C ASP A 367 9.51 -1.56 8.05
N GLU A 368 9.16 -0.62 8.93
CA GLU A 368 8.01 -0.72 9.82
C GLU A 368 6.78 -0.10 9.15
N ILE A 369 5.74 -0.91 8.97
CA ILE A 369 4.45 -0.47 8.44
C ILE A 369 3.37 -0.60 9.50
N GLY A 370 2.32 0.22 9.39
CA GLY A 370 1.22 0.15 10.33
C GLY A 370 0.38 1.41 10.35
N VAL A 371 -0.33 1.58 11.47
CA VAL A 371 -1.21 2.72 11.71
C VAL A 371 -1.29 3.01 13.19
N GLU A 372 -1.60 4.27 13.51
CA GLU A 372 -2.05 4.68 14.83
C GLU A 372 -3.45 5.26 14.71
N LYS A 373 -4.35 4.82 15.58
CA LYS A 373 -5.74 5.30 15.67
C LYS A 373 -6.05 5.65 17.11
N SER A 374 -6.99 6.57 17.30
CA SER A 374 -7.45 6.95 18.62
C SER A 374 -8.97 6.97 18.69
N ILE A 375 -9.50 6.69 19.88
CA ILE A 375 -10.92 6.84 20.20
C ILE A 375 -11.09 7.83 21.35
N GLU A 376 -12.02 8.77 21.22
CA GLU A 376 -12.43 9.66 22.31
C GLU A 376 -13.43 8.96 23.23
N LEU A 377 -13.28 9.17 24.54
CA LEU A 377 -14.17 8.61 25.56
C LEU A 377 -15.34 9.51 25.92
#